data_AF-A0A6L9VGJ2-F1
#
_entry.id   AF-A0A6L9VGJ2-F1
#
_cell.length_a   1.000
_cell.length_b   1.000
_cell.length_c   1.000
_cell.angle_alpha   90.00
_cell.angle_beta   90.00
_cell.angle_gamma   90.00
#
_symmetry.space_group_name_H-M   'P 1'
#
loop_
_entity.id
_entity.type
_entity.pdbx_description
1 polymer ?
#
loop_
_entity_poly.entity_id
_entity_poly.type
_entity_poly.pdbx_seq_one_letter_code
_entity_poly.pdbx_strand_id
1 'polypeptide(L)'
;MKRTLSCLAGLLPALYVRETVAIANGMTHEGRLFGVPAWLRVDGDDQVTGTPKVPALHLWCLLIDLSLEVASCFMREDQVLASPITIGRPLA
;
A
#
# COMPACT_ATOMS: atom_id res chain seq x y z
N MET A 1 -15.15 -27.76 -10.59
CA MET A 1 -15.21 -26.28 -10.47
C MET A 1 -15.69 -25.77 -9.11
N LYS A 2 -16.71 -26.36 -8.44
CA LYS A 2 -17.17 -25.86 -7.13
C LYS A 2 -16.12 -26.00 -6.00
N ARG A 3 -15.36 -27.10 -5.97
CA ARG A 3 -14.33 -27.37 -4.93
C ARG A 3 -13.13 -26.42 -5.00
N THR A 4 -12.69 -26.04 -6.21
CA THR A 4 -11.56 -25.12 -6.40
C THR A 4 -11.89 -23.70 -5.96
N LEU A 5 -13.12 -23.24 -6.21
CA LEU A 5 -13.63 -21.95 -5.73
C LEU A 5 -13.72 -21.88 -4.20
N SER A 6 -14.14 -22.96 -3.54
CA SER A 6 -14.19 -23.02 -2.07
C SER A 6 -12.81 -22.97 -1.41
N CYS A 7 -11.80 -23.65 -1.98
CA CYS A 7 -10.41 -23.55 -1.50
C CYS A 7 -9.83 -22.15 -1.68
N LEU A 8 -10.06 -21.52 -2.84
CA LEU A 8 -9.62 -20.15 -3.09
C LEU A 8 -10.27 -19.17 -2.11
N ALA A 9 -11.57 -19.32 -1.83
CA ALA A 9 -12.27 -18.49 -0.85
C ALA A 9 -11.69 -18.61 0.57
N GLY A 10 -11.21 -19.80 0.95
CA GLY A 10 -10.53 -20.04 2.23
C GLY A 10 -9.15 -19.40 2.32
N LEU A 11 -8.47 -19.17 1.19
CA LEU A 11 -7.15 -18.55 1.11
C LEU A 11 -7.19 -17.02 0.92
N LEU A 12 -8.33 -16.46 0.51
CA LEU A 12 -8.54 -15.01 0.40
C LEU A 12 -8.06 -14.21 1.64
N PRO A 13 -8.27 -14.65 2.89
CA PRO A 13 -7.77 -13.93 4.07
C PRO A 13 -6.24 -13.89 4.17
N ALA A 14 -5.53 -14.84 3.56
CA ALA A 14 -4.06 -14.85 3.49
C ALA A 14 -3.54 -14.03 2.30
N LEU A 15 -4.36 -13.86 1.25
CA LEU A 15 -4.01 -13.10 0.05
C LEU A 15 -4.33 -11.60 0.18
N TYR A 16 -5.20 -11.22 1.11
CA TYR A 16 -5.68 -9.85 1.24
C TYR A 16 -5.87 -9.42 2.70
N VAL A 17 -5.31 -8.27 3.04
CA VAL A 17 -5.52 -7.60 4.34
C VAL A 17 -6.90 -6.94 4.33
N ARG A 18 -7.79 -7.40 5.20
CA ARG A 18 -9.16 -6.85 5.31
C ARG A 18 -9.18 -5.47 5.95
N GLU A 19 -10.21 -4.70 5.65
CA GLU A 19 -10.46 -3.36 6.22
C GLU A 19 -10.51 -3.39 7.76
N THR A 20 -11.21 -4.37 8.34
CA THR A 20 -11.30 -4.50 9.81
C THR A 20 -9.95 -4.73 10.47
N VAL A 21 -9.06 -5.47 9.82
CA VAL A 21 -7.68 -5.68 10.29
C VAL A 21 -6.87 -4.41 10.14
N ALA A 22 -7.02 -3.69 9.03
CA ALA A 22 -6.34 -2.42 8.80
C ALA A 22 -6.75 -1.36 9.85
N ILE A 23 -8.05 -1.23 10.14
CA ILE A 23 -8.57 -0.33 11.18
C ILE A 23 -8.04 -0.73 12.56
N ALA A 24 -8.06 -2.02 12.89
CA ALA A 24 -7.50 -2.52 14.16
C ALA A 24 -6.00 -2.24 14.31
N ASN A 25 -5.26 -2.12 13.20
CA ASN A 25 -3.85 -1.73 13.16
C ASN A 25 -3.64 -0.21 13.01
N GLY A 26 -4.71 0.59 13.10
CA GLY A 26 -4.63 2.06 13.12
C GLY A 26 -4.55 2.74 11.76
N MET A 27 -4.90 2.05 10.67
CA MET A 27 -5.01 2.67 9.34
C MET A 27 -6.28 3.52 9.26
N THR A 28 -6.20 4.66 8.56
CA THR A 28 -7.28 5.67 8.54
C THR A 28 -7.90 5.86 7.17
N HIS A 29 -7.22 5.47 6.09
CA HIS A 29 -7.69 5.65 4.73
C HIS A 29 -7.45 4.40 3.87
N GLU A 30 -8.28 4.20 2.88
CA GLU A 30 -8.00 3.40 1.71
C GLU A 30 -7.38 4.30 0.64
N GLY A 31 -6.39 3.80 -0.09
CA GLY A 31 -5.81 4.53 -1.19
C GLY A 31 -4.92 3.67 -2.07
N ARG A 32 -3.91 4.31 -2.66
CA ARG A 32 -2.90 3.65 -3.49
C ARG A 32 -1.50 4.05 -3.07
N LEU A 33 -0.61 3.06 -3.03
CA LEU A 33 0.82 3.22 -2.82
C LEU A 33 1.51 2.67 -4.06
N PHE A 34 2.30 3.46 -4.79
CA PHE A 34 2.98 3.02 -6.01
C PHE A 34 2.06 2.36 -7.05
N GLY A 35 0.84 2.90 -7.19
CA GLY A 35 -0.18 2.39 -8.10
C GLY A 35 -0.93 1.15 -7.62
N VAL A 36 -0.52 0.52 -6.50
CA VAL A 36 -1.18 -0.65 -5.94
C VAL A 36 -2.18 -0.28 -4.84
N PRO A 37 -3.30 -1.00 -4.69
CA PRO A 37 -4.27 -0.71 -3.63
C PRO A 37 -3.65 -0.94 -2.26
N ALA A 38 -3.77 0.05 -1.37
CA ALA A 38 -3.18 0.05 -0.04
C ALA A 38 -4.14 0.57 1.02
N TRP A 39 -3.91 0.15 2.25
CA TRP A 39 -4.38 0.86 3.43
C TRP A 39 -3.35 1.94 3.75
N LEU A 40 -3.81 3.12 4.15
CA LEU A 40 -2.98 4.27 4.45
C LEU A 40 -3.33 4.81 5.83
N ARG A 41 -2.33 5.29 6.52
CA ARG A 41 -2.42 6.11 7.72
C ARG A 41 -1.83 7.46 7.38
N VAL A 42 -2.63 8.49 7.54
CA VAL A 42 -2.22 9.89 7.35
C VAL A 42 -1.94 10.46 8.74
N ASP A 43 -0.67 10.72 9.03
CA ASP A 43 -0.20 11.32 10.28
C ASP A 43 0.23 12.77 9.97
N GLY A 44 -0.66 13.75 10.20
CA GLY A 44 -0.37 15.17 9.88
C GLY A 44 -0.29 15.47 8.38
N ASP A 45 0.28 16.63 8.03
CA ASP A 45 0.21 17.18 6.66
C ASP A 45 1.17 16.48 5.68
N ASP A 46 2.29 15.92 6.14
CA ASP A 46 3.37 15.43 5.25
C ASP A 46 3.76 13.96 5.46
N GLN A 47 3.19 13.25 6.45
CA GLN A 47 3.57 11.86 6.72
C GLN A 47 2.43 10.90 6.40
N VAL A 48 2.63 10.07 5.37
CA VAL A 48 1.72 8.99 5.01
C VAL A 48 2.43 7.65 5.15
N THR A 49 1.93 6.81 6.05
CA THR A 49 2.36 5.41 6.19
C THR A 49 1.37 4.52 5.45
N GLY A 50 1.84 3.54 4.67
CA GLY A 50 0.94 2.66 3.92
C GLY A 50 1.35 1.20 3.95
N THR A 51 0.35 0.32 3.83
CA THR A 51 0.55 -1.12 3.65
C THR A 51 -0.30 -1.62 2.48
N PRO A 52 0.29 -2.36 1.52
CA PRO A 52 -0.46 -2.87 0.38
C PRO A 52 -1.52 -3.87 0.86
N LYS A 53 -2.70 -3.78 0.26
CA LYS A 53 -3.84 -4.66 0.58
C LYS A 53 -3.54 -6.12 0.25
N VAL A 54 -2.68 -6.37 -0.73
CA VAL A 54 -2.18 -7.70 -1.08
C VAL A 54 -0.75 -7.82 -0.55
N PRO A 55 -0.46 -8.69 0.44
CA PRO A 55 0.87 -8.80 1.04
C PRO A 55 1.98 -9.08 0.03
N ALA A 56 1.70 -9.85 -1.03
CA ALA A 56 2.67 -10.13 -2.10
C ALA A 56 3.13 -8.85 -2.84
N LEU A 57 2.31 -7.80 -2.87
CA LEU A 57 2.67 -6.51 -3.47
C LEU A 57 3.63 -5.70 -2.58
N HIS A 58 3.95 -6.16 -1.37
CA HIS A 58 4.97 -5.53 -0.55
C HIS A 58 6.35 -5.56 -1.23
N LEU A 59 6.66 -6.65 -1.95
CA LEU A 59 7.88 -6.74 -2.76
C LEU A 59 7.92 -5.72 -3.90
N TRP A 60 6.75 -5.43 -4.50
CA TRP A 60 6.64 -4.36 -5.51
C TRP A 60 6.88 -3.00 -4.89
N CYS A 61 6.29 -2.72 -3.73
CA CYS A 61 6.52 -1.45 -3.03
C CYS A 61 8.00 -1.28 -2.68
N LEU A 62 8.66 -2.31 -2.14
CA LEU A 62 10.10 -2.30 -1.86
C LEU A 62 10.95 -2.05 -3.10
N LEU A 63 10.59 -2.65 -4.23
CA LEU A 63 11.29 -2.43 -5.50
C LEU A 63 11.19 -0.96 -5.94
N ILE A 64 10.00 -0.36 -5.84
CA ILE A 64 9.79 1.04 -6.22
C ILE A 64 10.49 1.98 -5.24
N ASP A 65 10.42 1.73 -3.93
CA ASP A 65 11.15 2.50 -2.92
C ASP A 65 12.65 2.51 -3.21
N LEU A 66 13.25 1.33 -3.47
CA LEU A 66 14.66 1.23 -3.83
C LEU A 66 14.96 1.98 -5.14
N SER A 67 14.06 1.91 -6.11
CA SER A 67 14.21 2.62 -7.39
C SER A 67 14.17 4.13 -7.21
N LEU A 68 13.30 4.64 -6.32
CA LEU A 68 13.21 6.05 -5.97
C LEU A 68 14.44 6.51 -5.18
N GLU A 69 14.94 5.69 -4.25
CA GLU A 69 16.18 5.96 -3.52
C GLU A 69 17.37 6.05 -4.48
N VAL A 70 17.53 5.08 -5.38
CA VAL A 70 18.58 5.12 -6.42
C VAL A 70 18.41 6.34 -7.33
N ALA A 71 17.18 6.64 -7.77
CA ALA A 71 16.91 7.82 -8.59
C ALA A 71 17.28 9.12 -7.87
N SER A 72 17.02 9.21 -6.56
CA SER A 72 17.36 10.38 -5.74
C SER A 72 18.86 10.67 -5.74
N CYS A 73 19.73 9.66 -5.82
CA CYS A 73 21.19 9.84 -5.90
C CYS A 73 21.65 10.54 -7.18
N PHE A 74 20.83 10.53 -8.24
CA PHE A 74 21.13 11.16 -9.52
C PHE A 74 20.37 12.49 -9.73
N MET A 75 19.48 12.88 -8.80
CA MET A 75 18.75 14.14 -8.90
C MET A 75 19.60 15.31 -8.40
N ARG A 76 19.43 16.48 -9.03
CA ARG A 76 19.95 17.76 -8.52
C ARG A 76 19.14 18.19 -7.30
N GLU A 77 19.79 18.92 -6.37
CA GLU A 77 19.21 19.38 -5.09
C GLU A 77 17.88 20.15 -5.23
N ASP A 78 17.60 20.74 -6.39
CA ASP A 78 16.39 21.51 -6.64
C ASP A 78 15.18 20.68 -7.11
N GLN A 79 15.32 19.36 -7.28
CA GLN A 79 14.23 18.51 -7.75
C GLN A 79 13.62 17.66 -6.64
N VAL A 80 12.30 17.76 -6.50
CA VAL A 80 11.52 16.97 -5.55
C VAL A 80 10.99 15.72 -6.26
N LEU A 81 11.39 14.55 -5.77
CA LEU A 81 10.86 13.27 -6.23
C LEU A 81 9.55 12.98 -5.49
N ALA A 82 8.41 13.25 -6.13
CA ALA A 82 7.11 12.95 -5.56
C ALA A 82 6.85 11.44 -5.56
N SER A 83 6.66 10.86 -4.37
CA SER A 83 6.21 9.49 -4.23
C SER A 83 4.74 9.38 -4.70
N PRO A 84 4.40 8.46 -5.62
CA PRO A 84 3.05 8.33 -6.15
C PRO A 84 2.15 7.64 -5.13
N ILE A 85 1.67 8.43 -4.17
CA ILE A 85 0.70 8.06 -3.14
C ILE A 85 -0.62 8.77 -3.44
N THR A 86 -1.72 8.02 -3.42
CA THR A 86 -3.06 8.59 -3.61
C THR A 86 -3.89 8.26 -2.39
N ILE A 87 -4.22 9.27 -1.60
CA ILE A 87 -5.17 9.15 -0.49
C ILE A 87 -6.58 9.07 -1.09
N GLY A 88 -7.33 8.04 -0.70
CA GLY A 88 -8.68 7.81 -1.17
C GLY A 88 -9.71 7.94 -0.05
N ARG A 89 -10.57 6.93 0.07
CA ARG A 89 -11.71 6.92 1.01
C ARG A 89 -11.22 6.82 2.46
N PRO A 90 -11.78 7.57 3.42
CA PRO A 90 -11.53 7.32 4.84
C PRO A 90 -12.10 5.95 5.29
N LEU A 91 -11.47 5.36 6.31
CA LEU A 91 -11.93 4.17 7.03
C LEU A 91 -12.63 4.63 8.30
N ALA A 92 -13.85 4.14 8.53
CA ALA A 92 -14.72 4.54 9.63
C ALA A 92 -14.51 3.67 10.89
#